data_AF-A0A938FUP1-F1
#
_entry.id   AF-A0A938FUP1-F1
#
_cell.length_a   1.000
_cell.length_b   1.000
_cell.length_c   1.000
_cell.angle_alpha   90.00
_cell.angle_beta   90.00
_cell.angle_gamma   90.00
#
_symmetry.space_group_name_H-M   'P 1'
#
loop_
_entity.id
_entity.type
_entity.pdbx_description
1 polymer ?
#
loop_
_entity_poly.entity_id
_entity_poly.type
_entity_poly.pdbx_seq_one_letter_code
_entity_poly.pdbx_strand_id
1 'polypeptide(L)'
;MLEPAIRMSALIKTLIFTLLAPGSLVVWIPLYLVYRGPEFELGAARALGLLPMLLGAAIYLRCAWDFVWTGRGTPALIDPPKTLVATGLYRWTRNPMYV
;
A
#
# COMPACT_ATOMS: atom_id res chain seq x y z
N MET A 1 15.48 14.39 15.62
CA MET A 1 15.26 12.93 15.59
C MET A 1 13.91 12.65 16.26
N LEU A 2 12.99 11.94 15.62
CA LEU A 2 11.78 11.49 16.33
C LEU A 2 12.16 10.39 17.31
N GLU A 3 11.52 10.37 18.48
CA GLU A 3 11.67 9.30 19.45
C GLU A 3 11.30 7.94 18.82
N PRO A 4 12.06 6.87 19.10
CA PRO A 4 11.81 5.52 18.56
C PRO A 4 10.37 5.03 18.77
N ALA A 5 9.76 5.40 19.89
CA ALA A 5 8.39 5.02 20.25
C ALA A 5 7.34 5.56 19.24
N ILE A 6 7.51 6.80 18.76
CA ILE A 6 6.57 7.42 17.80
C ILE A 6 6.60 6.67 16.47
N ARG A 7 7.79 6.26 16.02
CA ARG A 7 7.96 5.50 14.78
C ARG A 7 7.36 4.10 14.88
N MET A 8 7.57 3.42 16.02
CA MET A 8 6.98 2.10 16.25
C MET A 8 5.44 2.18 16.21
N SER A 9 4.85 3.20 16.83
CA SER A 9 3.40 3.42 16.76
C SER A 9 2.91 3.63 15.31
N ALA A 10 3.58 4.49 14.55
CA ALA A 10 3.23 4.75 13.14
C ALA A 10 3.38 3.49 12.26
N LEU A 11 4.40 2.66 12.49
CA LEU A 11 4.58 1.37 11.82
C LEU A 11 3.42 0.43 12.10
N ILE A 12 3.06 0.24 13.37
CA ILE A 12 1.96 -0.66 13.77
C ILE A 12 0.65 -0.18 13.16
N LYS A 13 0.34 1.12 13.26
CA LYS A 13 -0.86 1.69 12.65
C LYS A 13 -0.87 1.54 11.13
N THR A 14 0.27 1.75 10.48
CA THR A 14 0.41 1.55 9.03
C THR A 14 0.23 0.09 8.64
N LEU A 15 0.75 -0.85 9.43
CA LEU A 15 0.56 -2.28 9.21
C LEU A 15 -0.91 -2.67 9.36
N ILE A 16 -1.57 -2.24 10.43
CA ILE A 16 -3.01 -2.45 10.67
C ILE A 16 -3.81 -1.86 9.50
N PHE A 17 -3.54 -0.61 9.14
CA PHE A 17 -4.20 0.05 8.01
C PHE A 17 -3.98 -0.75 6.71
N THR A 18 -2.74 -1.15 6.42
CA THR A 18 -2.39 -1.91 5.21
C THR A 18 -3.17 -3.21 5.12
N LEU A 19 -3.27 -3.96 6.22
CA LEU A 19 -3.99 -5.23 6.24
C LEU A 19 -5.51 -5.01 6.12
N LEU A 20 -6.06 -4.05 6.85
CA LEU A 20 -7.50 -3.84 6.92
C LEU A 20 -8.09 -3.10 5.72
N ALA A 21 -7.40 -2.11 5.15
CA ALA A 21 -7.91 -1.32 4.04
C ALA A 21 -7.46 -1.88 2.69
N PRO A 22 -6.23 -1.63 2.18
CA PRO A 22 -5.85 -2.14 0.87
C PRO A 22 -5.72 -3.67 0.85
N GLY A 23 -5.28 -4.31 1.93
CA GLY A 23 -5.21 -5.77 2.03
C GLY A 23 -6.58 -6.43 1.87
N SER A 24 -7.63 -5.87 2.47
CA SER A 24 -8.98 -6.38 2.27
C SER A 24 -9.49 -6.09 0.86
N LEU A 25 -9.35 -4.85 0.38
CA LEU A 25 -9.92 -4.39 -0.90
C LEU A 25 -9.23 -5.00 -2.12
N VAL A 26 -7.91 -5.17 -2.08
CA VAL A 26 -7.10 -5.56 -3.24
C VAL A 26 -6.74 -7.04 -3.22
N VAL A 27 -6.74 -7.68 -2.06
CA VAL A 27 -6.40 -9.11 -1.93
C VAL A 27 -7.60 -9.93 -1.48
N TRP A 28 -8.16 -9.66 -0.30
CA TRP A 28 -9.17 -10.55 0.29
C TRP A 28 -10.47 -10.58 -0.50
N ILE A 29 -11.04 -9.41 -0.85
CA ILE A 29 -12.28 -9.32 -1.62
C ILE A 29 -12.11 -9.95 -3.01
N PRO A 30 -11.07 -9.63 -3.81
CA PRO A 30 -10.87 -10.28 -5.10
C PRO A 30 -10.69 -11.79 -4.99
N LEU A 31 -9.92 -12.29 -4.01
CA LEU A 31 -9.77 -13.73 -3.80
C LEU A 31 -11.08 -14.41 -3.43
N TYR A 32 -11.88 -13.78 -2.57
CA TYR A 32 -13.20 -14.28 -2.20
C TYR A 32 -14.14 -14.34 -3.42
N LEU A 33 -14.12 -13.31 -4.27
CA LEU A 33 -14.90 -13.26 -5.51
C LEU A 33 -14.43 -14.32 -6.51
N VAL A 34 -13.12 -14.50 -6.69
CA VAL A 34 -12.56 -15.53 -7.58
C VAL A 34 -12.96 -16.93 -7.12
N TYR A 35 -12.98 -17.19 -5.82
CA TYR A 35 -13.38 -18.49 -5.27
C TYR A 35 -14.87 -18.81 -5.45
N ARG A 36 -15.72 -17.79 -5.69
CA ARG A 36 -17.18 -17.96 -5.85
C ARG A 36 -17.72 -17.56 -7.23
N GLY A 37 -16.87 -17.01 -8.08
CA GLY A 37 -17.22 -16.51 -9.39
C GLY A 37 -17.02 -17.57 -10.48
N PRO A 38 -17.40 -17.24 -11.72
CA PRO A 38 -17.11 -18.09 -12.86
C PRO A 38 -15.60 -18.23 -13.08
N GLU A 39 -15.17 -19.42 -13.47
CA GLU A 39 -13.78 -19.67 -13.87
C GLU A 39 -13.52 -19.09 -15.26
N PHE A 40 -12.40 -18.37 -15.39
CA PHE A 40 -11.93 -17.84 -16.66
C PHE A 40 -10.60 -18.52 -17.04
N GLU A 41 -10.61 -19.26 -18.14
CA GLU A 41 -9.42 -19.94 -18.67
C GLU A 41 -8.52 -18.95 -19.41
N LEU A 42 -7.59 -18.34 -18.66
CA LEU A 42 -6.61 -17.40 -19.19
C LEU A 42 -5.28 -18.07 -19.60
N GLY A 43 -5.11 -19.37 -19.30
CA GLY A 43 -3.87 -20.11 -19.56
C GLY A 43 -2.63 -19.37 -19.03
N ALA A 44 -1.56 -19.36 -19.83
CA ALA A 44 -0.31 -18.68 -19.49
C ALA A 44 -0.44 -17.16 -19.33
N ALA A 45 -1.46 -16.52 -19.93
CA ALA A 45 -1.67 -15.08 -19.82
C ALA A 45 -1.99 -14.64 -18.38
N ARG A 46 -2.48 -15.56 -17.52
CA ARG A 46 -2.67 -15.30 -16.09
C ARG A 46 -1.38 -14.85 -15.39
N ALA A 47 -0.23 -15.35 -15.82
CA ALA A 47 1.06 -14.98 -15.25
C ALA A 47 1.45 -13.52 -15.54
N LEU A 48 0.92 -12.93 -16.63
CA LEU A 48 1.19 -11.53 -16.98
C LEU A 48 0.65 -10.55 -15.93
N GLY A 49 -0.41 -10.94 -15.20
CA GLY A 49 -0.98 -10.14 -14.11
C GLY A 49 -0.08 -10.04 -12.88
N LEU A 50 0.87 -10.98 -12.69
CA LEU A 50 1.78 -10.96 -11.54
C LEU A 50 2.71 -9.75 -11.57
N LEU A 51 3.16 -9.34 -12.75
CA LEU A 51 4.06 -8.21 -12.90
C LEU A 51 3.44 -6.88 -12.40
N PRO A 52 2.28 -6.41 -12.90
CA PRO A 52 1.66 -5.20 -12.38
C PRO A 52 1.24 -5.33 -10.91
N MET A 53 0.82 -6.52 -10.44
CA MET A 53 0.52 -6.74 -9.02
C MET A 53 1.75 -6.52 -8.12
N LEU A 54 2.90 -7.09 -8.48
CA LEU A 54 4.14 -6.93 -7.72
C LEU A 54 4.67 -5.48 -7.79
N LEU A 55 4.57 -4.84 -8.96
CA LEU A 55 4.96 -3.44 -9.11
C LEU A 55 4.08 -2.51 -8.27
N GLY A 56 2.77 -2.66 -8.33
CA GLY A 56 1.83 -1.88 -7.52
C GLY A 56 2.05 -2.09 -6.02
N ALA A 57 2.27 -3.34 -5.59
CA ALA A 57 2.61 -3.65 -4.20
C ALA A 57 3.93 -2.97 -3.76
N ALA A 58 4.97 -3.02 -4.59
CA ALA A 58 6.24 -2.36 -4.30
C ALA A 58 6.12 -0.83 -4.22
N ILE A 59 5.36 -0.21 -5.13
CA ILE A 59 5.04 1.22 -5.14
C ILE A 59 4.29 1.60 -3.86
N TYR A 60 3.24 0.85 -3.51
CA TYR A 60 2.46 1.08 -2.29
C TYR A 60 3.34 1.00 -1.04
N LEU A 61 4.12 -0.08 -0.89
CA LEU A 61 4.99 -0.30 0.27
C LEU A 61 6.04 0.79 0.39
N ARG A 62 6.61 1.25 -0.73
CA ARG A 62 7.53 2.39 -0.74
C ARG A 62 6.85 3.68 -0.27
N CYS A 63 5.63 3.95 -0.71
CA CYS A 63 4.88 5.13 -0.28
C CYS A 63 4.51 5.06 1.21
N ALA A 64 4.07 3.89 1.70
CA ALA A 64 3.78 3.66 3.11
C ALA A 64 5.02 3.87 3.98
N TRP A 65 6.18 3.40 3.53
CA TRP A 65 7.46 3.66 4.17
C TRP A 65 7.78 5.16 4.25
N ASP A 66 7.62 5.88 3.13
CA ASP A 66 7.90 7.31 3.08
C ASP A 66 6.94 8.12 4.00
N PHE A 67 5.68 7.71 4.14
CA PHE A 67 4.75 8.30 5.12
C PHE A 67 5.16 8.09 6.58
N VAL A 68 5.69 6.92 6.92
CA VAL A 68 6.19 6.64 8.28
C VAL A 68 7.51 7.39 8.55
N TRP A 69 8.49 7.28 7.64
CA TRP A 69 9.85 7.82 7.87
C TRP A 69 9.97 9.31 7.61
N THR A 70 9.43 9.77 6.48
CA THR A 70 9.50 11.18 6.05
C THR A 70 8.30 11.96 6.57
N GLY A 71 7.10 11.38 6.46
CA GLY A 71 5.84 12.01 6.81
C GLY A 71 5.50 12.01 8.30
N ARG A 72 6.14 11.14 9.10
CA ARG A 72 5.92 11.02 10.55
C ARG A 72 4.46 10.69 10.93
N GLY A 73 3.76 9.99 10.05
CA GLY A 73 2.36 9.59 10.23
C GLY A 73 2.09 8.32 9.44
N THR A 74 0.85 8.15 9.00
CA THR A 74 0.43 6.93 8.28
C THR A 74 -0.26 7.28 6.96
N PRO A 75 -0.47 6.31 6.08
CA PRO A 75 -1.36 6.50 4.93
C PRO A 75 -2.84 6.69 5.29
N ALA A 76 -3.23 6.38 6.53
CA ALA A 76 -4.61 6.45 6.96
C ALA A 76 -5.06 7.91 7.14
N LEU A 77 -6.22 8.27 6.58
CA LEU A 77 -6.79 9.61 6.70
C LEU A 77 -7.03 10.06 8.14
N ILE A 78 -7.27 9.10 9.05
CA ILE A 78 -7.48 9.34 10.49
C ILE A 78 -6.20 9.70 11.25
N ASP A 79 -5.02 9.39 10.71
CA ASP A 79 -3.71 9.70 11.30
C ASP A 79 -2.73 10.10 10.18
N PRO A 80 -2.96 11.27 9.55
CA PRO A 80 -2.24 11.68 8.35
C PRO A 80 -0.77 12.03 8.65
N PRO A 81 0.09 12.12 7.61
CA PRO A 81 1.45 12.63 7.74
C PRO A 81 1.48 14.04 8.34
N LYS A 82 2.38 14.27 9.30
CA LYS A 82 2.61 15.57 9.95
C LYS A 82 3.50 16.50 9.11
N THR A 83 4.27 15.93 8.20
CA THR A 83 5.15 16.64 7.28
C THR A 83 4.87 16.20 5.86
N LEU A 84 4.96 17.15 4.92
CA LEU A 84 4.77 16.85 3.51
C LEU A 84 5.83 15.85 3.04
N VAL A 85 5.38 14.77 2.39
CA VAL A 85 6.25 13.78 1.76
C VAL A 85 6.44 14.15 0.30
N ALA A 86 7.62 14.67 -0.02
CA ALA A 86 8.03 15.06 -1.39
C ALA A 86 9.30 14.31 -1.85
N THR A 87 9.61 13.18 -1.21
CA THR A 87 10.77 12.33 -1.49
C THR A 87 10.36 11.06 -2.24
N GLY A 88 11.35 10.32 -2.79
CA GLY A 88 11.07 9.06 -3.48
C GLY A 88 10.15 9.23 -4.69
N LEU A 89 9.10 8.40 -4.75
CA LEU A 89 8.12 8.38 -5.84
C LEU A 89 7.27 9.66 -5.90
N TYR A 90 7.12 10.37 -4.78
CA TYR A 90 6.38 11.63 -4.70
C TYR A 90 7.05 12.79 -5.48
N ARG A 91 8.26 12.57 -6.01
CA ARG A 91 8.94 13.52 -6.91
C ARG A 91 8.39 13.50 -8.33
N TRP A 92 7.71 12.42 -8.74
CA TRP A 92 7.24 12.23 -10.11
C TRP A 92 5.74 12.49 -10.25
N THR A 93 4.96 12.14 -9.23
CA THR A 93 3.52 12.40 -9.18
C THR A 93 3.11 12.71 -7.75
N ARG A 94 2.00 13.43 -7.59
CA ARG A 94 1.43 13.77 -6.27
C ARG A 94 0.78 12.56 -5.59
N ASN A 95 0.41 11.54 -6.37
CA ASN A 95 -0.37 10.39 -5.93
C ASN A 95 0.24 9.05 -6.40
N PRO A 96 1.52 8.79 -6.13
CA PRO A 96 2.20 7.57 -6.61
C PRO A 96 1.59 6.29 -6.03
N MET A 97 0.98 6.36 -4.85
CA MET A 97 0.32 5.22 -4.20
C MET A 97 -0.86 4.64 -4.99
N TYR A 98 -1.44 5.39 -5.94
CA TYR A 98 -2.59 4.99 -6.75
C TYR A 98 -2.22 4.63 -8.19
N VAL A 99 -0.93 4.52 -8.49
CA VAL A 99 -0.40 4.05 -9.78
C VAL A 99 -0.25 2.53 -9.72
#